data_AF-A0A534Q115-F1
#
_entry.id   AF-A0A534Q115-F1
#
_cell.length_a   1.000
_cell.length_b   1.000
_cell.length_c   1.000
_cell.angle_alpha   90.00
_cell.angle_beta   90.00
_cell.angle_gamma   90.00
#
_symmetry.space_group_name_H-M   'P 1'
#
loop_
_entity.id
_entity.type
_entity.pdbx_description
1 polymer ?
#
loop_
_entity_poly.entity_id
_entity_poly.type
_entity_poly.pdbx_seq_one_letter_code
_entity_poly.pdbx_strand_id
1 'polypeptide(L)'
;MRPLAREEIVPLAAYADVRDAFRRAVIAHKRARRVSVGPNVTLVFEDRETLRFQVQEMLFVERIDEPERVQHELDVYNELMPGARELSATLFVEITEPGRIRAELDRLIGIDEHVALVLEDAGAAERALPARFDAKQLEEDRISAVQYIRFALDEDAAAALAEPGRYIGIRISHPNYGHEAALPPAVRESLTAGLRADPPSLVPPLPAAPHAEPEVLYSGGGVRVVRPVHPQLPGHLVVESNAPLTSAAEIDAELWNALSEAVRRTASEAAKRHGGCRVVADFAPGAPLRWHILPRPRESGGSNRS
;
A
#
# COMPACT_ATOMS: atom_id res chain seq x y z
N MET A 1 4.08 -5.35 -15.65
CA MET A 1 3.15 -4.75 -14.66
C MET A 1 3.55 -3.31 -14.38
N ARG A 2 2.64 -2.48 -13.84
CA ARG A 2 3.03 -1.11 -13.45
C ARG A 2 3.87 -1.14 -12.15
N PRO A 3 4.76 -0.16 -11.92
CA PRO A 3 5.41 0.05 -10.62
C PRO A 3 4.41 0.57 -9.57
N LEU A 4 4.64 0.26 -8.30
CA LEU A 4 3.88 0.78 -7.16
C LEU A 4 4.23 2.25 -6.94
N ALA A 5 3.20 3.07 -6.74
CA ALA A 5 3.35 4.46 -6.37
C ALA A 5 3.10 4.66 -4.87
N ARG A 6 3.64 5.75 -4.32
CA ARG A 6 3.55 6.05 -2.89
C ARG A 6 2.11 6.22 -2.42
N GLU A 7 1.23 6.74 -3.26
CA GLU A 7 -0.18 6.98 -2.94
C GLU A 7 -0.97 5.68 -2.71
N GLU A 8 -0.41 4.54 -3.11
CA GLU A 8 -1.01 3.21 -2.93
C GLU A 8 -0.53 2.53 -1.63
N ILE A 9 0.41 3.16 -0.92
CA ILE A 9 0.94 2.68 0.35
C ILE A 9 0.09 3.24 1.49
N VAL A 10 -0.55 2.33 2.22
CA VAL A 10 -1.36 2.65 3.40
C VAL A 10 -0.45 3.17 4.52
N PRO A 11 -0.75 4.33 5.14
CA PRO A 11 -0.01 4.83 6.30
C PRO A 11 0.03 3.82 7.44
N LEU A 12 1.14 3.74 8.18
CA LEU A 12 1.40 2.69 9.17
C LEU A 12 0.28 2.50 10.21
N ALA A 13 -0.32 3.60 10.67
CA ALA A 13 -1.42 3.56 11.63
C ALA A 13 -2.67 2.85 11.05
N ALA A 14 -3.10 3.25 9.85
CA ALA A 14 -4.23 2.62 9.18
C ALA A 14 -3.89 1.20 8.69
N TYR A 15 -2.62 0.94 8.36
CA TYR A 15 -2.16 -0.39 7.99
C TYR A 15 -2.30 -1.36 9.15
N ALA A 16 -1.99 -0.95 10.39
CA ALA A 16 -2.15 -1.78 11.58
C ALA A 16 -3.56 -2.36 11.70
N ASP A 17 -4.58 -1.56 11.39
CA ASP A 17 -5.99 -1.96 11.47
C ASP A 17 -6.39 -3.00 10.41
N VAL A 18 -5.78 -2.95 9.22
CA VAL A 18 -6.13 -3.82 8.08
C VAL A 18 -5.12 -4.94 7.82
N ARG A 19 -3.98 -4.93 8.52
CA ARG A 19 -2.82 -5.80 8.30
C ARG A 19 -3.18 -7.28 8.26
N ASP A 20 -3.96 -7.74 9.24
CA ASP A 20 -4.35 -9.14 9.36
C ASP A 20 -5.25 -9.60 8.20
N ALA A 21 -6.18 -8.74 7.78
CA ALA A 21 -7.05 -9.02 6.64
C ALA A 21 -6.26 -9.04 5.33
N PHE A 22 -5.36 -8.06 5.14
CA PHE A 22 -4.49 -8.01 3.96
C PHE A 22 -3.55 -9.21 3.90
N ARG A 23 -2.92 -9.60 5.01
CA ARG A 23 -2.08 -10.80 5.11
C ARG A 23 -2.84 -12.07 4.70
N ARG A 24 -4.08 -12.25 5.18
CA ARG A 24 -4.92 -13.40 4.78
C ARG A 24 -5.22 -13.40 3.28
N ALA A 25 -5.56 -12.23 2.71
CA ALA A 25 -5.82 -12.08 1.29
C ALA A 25 -4.59 -12.43 0.45
N VAL A 26 -3.40 -11.95 0.85
CA VAL A 26 -2.14 -12.24 0.15
C VAL A 26 -1.73 -13.71 0.28
N ILE A 27 -1.93 -14.34 1.43
CA ILE A 27 -1.69 -15.79 1.58
C ILE A 27 -2.58 -16.58 0.62
N ALA A 28 -3.87 -16.24 0.52
CA ALA A 28 -4.79 -16.90 -0.40
C ALA A 28 -4.35 -16.70 -1.86
N HIS A 29 -3.95 -15.47 -2.22
CA HIS A 29 -3.44 -15.13 -3.55
C HIS A 29 -2.15 -15.88 -3.92
N LYS A 30 -1.19 -15.96 -2.99
CA LYS A 30 0.08 -16.67 -3.20
C LYS A 30 -0.09 -18.18 -3.44
N ARG A 31 -1.20 -18.81 -3.02
CA ARG A 31 -1.47 -20.23 -3.30
C ARG A 31 -1.53 -20.52 -4.80
N ALA A 32 -2.14 -19.62 -5.57
CA ALA A 32 -2.20 -19.73 -7.02
C ALA A 32 -0.94 -19.17 -7.71
N ARG A 33 0.14 -18.93 -6.98
CA ARG A 33 1.41 -18.43 -7.53
C ARG A 33 2.63 -19.20 -7.01
N ARG A 34 2.40 -20.29 -6.28
CA ARG A 34 3.44 -21.08 -5.61
C ARG A 34 3.63 -22.41 -6.32
N VAL A 35 4.89 -22.78 -6.57
CA VAL A 35 5.29 -24.04 -7.20
C VAL A 35 6.45 -24.64 -6.42
N SER A 36 6.25 -25.82 -5.84
CA SER A 36 7.34 -26.57 -5.22
C SER A 36 8.03 -27.45 -6.27
N VAL A 37 9.35 -27.37 -6.32
CA VAL A 37 10.21 -28.09 -7.26
C VAL A 37 11.13 -29.00 -6.45
N GLY A 38 10.71 -30.25 -6.30
CA GLY A 38 11.35 -31.18 -5.38
C GLY A 38 11.03 -30.86 -3.90
N PRO A 39 11.79 -31.45 -2.96
CA PRO A 39 11.48 -31.41 -1.53
C PRO A 39 11.87 -30.10 -0.81
N ASN A 40 12.82 -29.34 -1.34
CA ASN A 40 13.45 -28.22 -0.62
C ASN A 40 13.38 -26.89 -1.36
N VAL A 41 12.91 -26.85 -2.61
CA VAL A 41 12.85 -25.60 -3.38
C VAL A 41 11.41 -25.25 -3.69
N THR A 42 11.04 -24.01 -3.41
CA THR A 42 9.74 -23.45 -3.78
C THR A 42 9.91 -22.11 -4.47
N LEU A 43 9.23 -21.92 -5.59
CA LEU A 43 9.11 -20.63 -6.25
C LEU A 43 7.76 -20.01 -5.89
N VAL A 44 7.76 -18.71 -5.60
CA VAL A 44 6.56 -17.88 -5.54
C VAL A 44 6.69 -16.82 -6.62
N PHE A 45 5.86 -16.93 -7.66
CA PHE A 45 5.79 -15.91 -8.70
C PHE A 45 5.21 -14.61 -8.12
N GLU A 46 5.93 -13.52 -8.32
CA GLU A 46 5.55 -12.21 -7.79
C GLU A 46 4.66 -11.47 -8.80
N ASP A 47 3.92 -10.52 -8.28
CA ASP A 47 3.08 -9.58 -8.99
C ASP A 47 2.94 -8.30 -8.16
N ARG A 48 2.13 -7.37 -8.65
CA ARG A 48 1.93 -6.08 -7.97
C ARG A 48 1.46 -6.21 -6.52
N GLU A 49 0.55 -7.14 -6.19
CA GLU A 49 -0.02 -7.22 -4.83
C GLU A 49 0.87 -8.00 -3.86
N THR A 50 1.55 -9.03 -4.35
CA THR A 50 2.57 -9.73 -3.57
C THR A 50 3.73 -8.80 -3.20
N LEU A 51 4.20 -7.96 -4.13
CA LEU A 51 5.23 -6.93 -3.87
C LEU A 51 4.69 -5.79 -3.00
N ARG A 52 3.46 -5.32 -3.21
CA ARG A 52 2.84 -4.30 -2.33
C ARG A 52 2.79 -4.77 -0.89
N PHE A 53 2.44 -6.03 -0.67
CA PHE A 53 2.45 -6.62 0.67
C PHE A 53 3.85 -6.66 1.27
N GLN A 54 4.88 -7.03 0.50
CA GLN A 54 6.26 -7.05 0.98
C GLN A 54 6.76 -5.65 1.36
N VAL A 55 6.51 -4.64 0.52
CA VAL A 55 6.79 -3.23 0.84
C VAL A 55 6.09 -2.83 2.13
N GLN A 56 4.80 -3.13 2.26
CA GLN A 56 4.04 -2.72 3.43
C GLN A 56 4.48 -3.39 4.73
N GLU A 57 4.80 -4.67 4.69
CA GLU A 57 5.37 -5.35 5.85
C GLU A 57 6.74 -4.77 6.23
N MET A 58 7.59 -4.46 5.24
CA MET A 58 8.90 -3.82 5.48
C MET A 58 8.73 -2.46 6.19
N LEU A 59 7.92 -1.58 5.62
CA LEU A 59 7.66 -0.25 6.19
C LEU A 59 7.06 -0.34 7.59
N PHE A 60 6.15 -1.30 7.84
CA PHE A 60 5.51 -1.47 9.14
C PHE A 60 6.44 -2.01 10.21
N VAL A 61 7.21 -3.06 9.90
CA VAL A 61 8.14 -3.69 10.86
C VAL A 61 9.27 -2.75 11.22
N GLU A 62 9.85 -2.07 10.23
CA GLU A 62 10.96 -1.13 10.41
C GLU A 62 10.49 0.28 10.79
N ARG A 63 9.17 0.50 10.92
CA ARG A 63 8.54 1.77 11.27
C ARG A 63 8.99 2.94 10.38
N ILE A 64 9.03 2.70 9.08
CA ILE A 64 9.44 3.68 8.06
C ILE A 64 8.20 4.42 7.56
N ASP A 65 8.07 5.70 7.92
CA ASP A 65 7.02 6.61 7.43
C ASP A 65 7.58 7.88 6.76
N GLU A 66 8.89 8.11 6.87
CA GLU A 66 9.60 9.21 6.24
C GLU A 66 9.48 9.15 4.70
N PRO A 67 9.00 10.21 4.03
CA PRO A 67 8.78 10.26 2.58
C PRO A 67 9.89 9.66 1.71
N GLU A 68 11.14 10.07 1.95
CA GLU A 68 12.29 9.69 1.14
C GLU A 68 12.68 8.23 1.36
N ARG A 69 12.56 7.74 2.59
CA ARG A 69 12.85 6.34 2.94
C ARG A 69 11.77 5.41 2.41
N VAL A 70 10.50 5.81 2.49
CA VAL A 70 9.39 5.07 1.86
C VAL A 70 9.62 4.93 0.35
N GLN A 71 10.02 6.03 -0.31
CA GLN A 71 10.31 5.99 -1.75
C GLN A 71 11.50 5.08 -2.06
N HIS A 72 12.55 5.11 -1.24
CA HIS A 72 13.70 4.22 -1.42
C HIS A 72 13.30 2.74 -1.37
N GLU A 73 12.52 2.33 -0.36
CA GLU A 73 12.02 0.95 -0.27
C GLU A 73 11.13 0.60 -1.49
N LEU A 74 10.24 1.51 -1.88
CA LEU A 74 9.43 1.34 -3.08
C LEU A 74 10.28 1.09 -4.33
N ASP A 75 11.34 1.87 -4.52
CA ASP A 75 12.22 1.73 -5.68
C ASP A 75 12.89 0.36 -5.70
N VAL A 76 13.40 -0.11 -4.55
CA VAL A 76 14.02 -1.44 -4.41
C VAL A 76 13.04 -2.55 -4.79
N TYR A 77 11.83 -2.56 -4.23
CA TYR A 77 10.85 -3.60 -4.55
C TYR A 77 10.27 -3.46 -5.97
N ASN A 78 10.19 -2.25 -6.51
CA ASN A 78 9.75 -2.02 -7.89
C ASN A 78 10.73 -2.59 -8.91
N GLU A 79 12.01 -2.73 -8.59
CA GLU A 79 12.95 -3.46 -9.45
C GLU A 79 12.50 -4.91 -9.65
N LEU A 80 11.86 -5.54 -8.66
CA LEU A 80 11.38 -6.92 -8.72
C LEU A 80 10.06 -7.08 -9.51
N MET A 81 9.42 -5.96 -9.89
CA MET A 81 8.16 -5.97 -10.62
C MET A 81 8.33 -6.66 -11.98
N PRO A 82 7.48 -7.64 -12.35
CA PRO A 82 7.61 -8.29 -13.65
C PRO A 82 7.40 -7.29 -14.81
N GLY A 83 8.26 -7.41 -15.83
CA GLY A 83 8.11 -6.69 -17.10
C GLY A 83 6.87 -7.08 -17.91
N ALA A 84 6.79 -6.62 -19.17
CA ALA A 84 5.64 -6.87 -20.04
C ALA A 84 5.58 -8.31 -20.60
N ARG A 85 6.73 -8.95 -20.79
CA ARG A 85 6.88 -10.33 -21.25
C ARG A 85 7.87 -11.06 -20.36
N GLU A 86 7.63 -10.97 -19.07
CA GLU A 86 8.54 -11.49 -18.07
C GLU A 86 7.75 -11.99 -16.87
N LEU A 87 8.22 -13.09 -16.30
CA LEU A 87 7.78 -13.54 -14.98
C LEU A 87 8.89 -13.22 -13.99
N SER A 88 8.57 -12.65 -12.85
CA SER A 88 9.48 -12.61 -11.70
C SER A 88 9.00 -13.57 -10.62
N ALA A 89 9.93 -14.13 -9.87
CA ALA A 89 9.65 -15.03 -8.78
C ALA A 89 10.69 -14.89 -7.67
N THR A 90 10.27 -15.21 -6.46
CA THR A 90 11.17 -15.48 -5.34
C THR A 90 11.34 -16.99 -5.20
N LEU A 91 12.57 -17.47 -5.31
CA LEU A 91 12.97 -18.84 -5.04
C LEU A 91 13.38 -18.97 -3.57
N PHE A 92 12.78 -19.92 -2.88
CA PHE A 92 13.07 -20.28 -1.50
C PHE A 92 13.74 -21.64 -1.45
N VAL A 93 14.87 -21.73 -0.75
CA VAL A 93 15.48 -22.98 -0.30
C VAL A 93 15.01 -23.23 1.13
N GLU A 94 14.07 -24.14 1.28
CA GLU A 94 13.44 -24.52 2.53
C GLU A 94 14.32 -25.52 3.29
N ILE A 95 14.96 -25.03 4.36
CA ILE A 95 15.79 -25.84 5.25
C ILE A 95 15.12 -25.87 6.62
N THR A 96 14.69 -27.07 7.03
CA THR A 96 13.92 -27.27 8.27
C THR A 96 14.81 -27.37 9.52
N GLU A 97 16.08 -27.71 9.35
CA GLU A 97 17.04 -27.88 10.45
C GLU A 97 18.06 -26.71 10.46
N PRO A 98 18.00 -25.80 11.45
CA PRO A 98 18.88 -24.62 11.48
C PRO A 98 20.38 -24.95 11.43
N GLY A 99 20.79 -26.06 12.06
CA GLY A 99 22.18 -26.52 12.06
C GLY A 99 22.70 -26.99 10.70
N ARG A 100 21.81 -27.22 9.73
CA ARG A 100 22.16 -27.69 8.38
C ARG A 100 22.11 -26.59 7.32
N ILE A 101 21.69 -25.37 7.67
CA ILE A 101 21.49 -24.29 6.70
C ILE A 101 22.70 -24.09 5.80
N ARG A 102 23.89 -23.92 6.40
CA ARG A 102 25.12 -23.70 5.64
C ARG A 102 25.46 -24.88 4.73
N ALA A 103 25.42 -26.10 5.27
CA ALA A 103 25.75 -27.30 4.50
C ALA A 103 24.79 -27.53 3.32
N GLU A 104 23.49 -27.27 3.49
CA GLU A 104 22.52 -27.40 2.40
C GLU A 104 22.68 -26.30 1.35
N LEU A 105 22.93 -25.06 1.77
CA LEU A 105 23.20 -23.96 0.83
C LEU A 105 24.50 -24.18 0.06
N ASP A 106 25.58 -24.58 0.73
CA ASP A 106 26.88 -24.85 0.09
C ASP A 106 26.77 -25.95 -1.00
N ARG A 107 25.85 -26.92 -0.83
CA ARG A 107 25.58 -27.96 -1.83
C ARG A 107 24.86 -27.44 -3.08
N LEU A 108 24.25 -26.27 -3.02
CA LEU A 108 23.48 -25.64 -4.08
C LEU A 108 24.21 -24.44 -4.71
N ILE A 109 25.49 -24.22 -4.39
CA ILE A 109 26.32 -23.23 -5.09
C ILE A 109 26.31 -23.55 -6.59
N GLY A 110 25.99 -22.53 -7.40
CA GLY A 110 25.83 -22.66 -8.86
C GLY A 110 24.42 -22.98 -9.32
N ILE A 111 23.43 -23.16 -8.43
CA ILE A 111 22.03 -23.41 -8.83
C ILE A 111 21.47 -22.33 -9.76
N ASP A 112 22.02 -21.11 -9.70
CA ASP A 112 21.63 -19.98 -10.53
C ASP A 112 21.75 -20.22 -12.03
N GLU A 113 22.68 -21.10 -12.45
CA GLU A 113 22.85 -21.51 -13.84
C GLU A 113 21.92 -22.67 -14.25
N HIS A 114 21.18 -23.25 -13.30
CA HIS A 114 20.50 -24.53 -13.46
C HIS A 114 18.97 -24.45 -13.36
N VAL A 115 18.39 -23.27 -13.13
CA VAL A 115 16.93 -23.09 -13.09
C VAL A 115 16.41 -22.63 -14.45
N ALA A 116 15.38 -23.30 -14.97
CA ALA A 116 14.74 -22.94 -16.23
C ALA A 116 13.22 -23.13 -16.20
N LEU A 117 12.50 -22.28 -16.93
CA LEU A 117 11.12 -22.52 -17.33
C LEU A 117 11.13 -23.38 -18.59
N VAL A 118 10.55 -24.56 -18.51
CA VAL A 118 10.56 -25.56 -19.59
C VAL A 118 9.17 -25.66 -20.19
N LEU A 119 9.08 -25.80 -21.51
CA LEU A 119 7.83 -25.91 -22.24
C LEU A 119 7.99 -26.75 -23.49
N GLU A 120 6.94 -27.50 -23.81
CA GLU A 120 6.84 -28.17 -25.10
C GLU A 120 6.59 -27.13 -26.20
N ASP A 121 7.32 -27.21 -27.31
CA ASP A 121 7.06 -26.40 -28.49
C ASP A 121 6.05 -27.11 -29.40
N ALA A 122 5.19 -26.34 -30.08
CA ALA A 122 4.13 -26.91 -30.92
C ALA A 122 4.75 -27.66 -32.12
N GLY A 123 4.92 -28.97 -31.97
CA GLY A 123 5.51 -29.84 -33.00
C GLY A 123 7.04 -29.83 -33.08
N ALA A 124 7.74 -29.35 -32.03
CA ALA A 124 9.20 -29.33 -31.95
C ALA A 124 9.71 -29.87 -30.61
N ALA A 125 11.04 -29.94 -30.48
CA ALA A 125 11.69 -30.37 -29.24
C ALA A 125 11.38 -29.40 -28.09
N GLU A 126 11.43 -29.91 -26.86
CA GLU A 126 11.28 -29.11 -25.66
C GLU A 126 12.27 -27.93 -25.62
N ARG A 127 11.78 -26.79 -25.14
CA ARG A 127 12.56 -25.57 -24.96
C ARG A 127 12.75 -25.28 -23.47
N ALA A 128 13.93 -24.75 -23.13
CA ALA A 128 14.25 -24.30 -21.79
C ALA A 128 14.61 -22.81 -21.81
N LEU A 129 13.88 -22.01 -21.03
CA LEU A 129 14.14 -20.60 -20.82
C LEU A 129 14.88 -20.43 -19.49
N PRO A 130 16.20 -20.14 -19.50
CA PRO A 130 16.97 -20.04 -18.28
C PRO A 130 16.47 -18.87 -17.42
N ALA A 131 16.42 -19.10 -16.11
CA ALA A 131 16.17 -18.05 -15.14
C ALA A 131 17.35 -17.07 -15.11
N ARG A 132 17.05 -15.79 -14.89
CA ARG A 132 18.04 -14.77 -14.58
C ARG A 132 17.95 -14.44 -13.11
N PHE A 133 19.00 -14.75 -12.36
CA PHE A 133 19.12 -14.40 -10.96
C PHE A 133 19.51 -12.93 -10.82
N ASP A 134 19.12 -12.31 -9.71
CA ASP A 134 19.57 -10.96 -9.39
C ASP A 134 21.08 -10.97 -9.09
N ALA A 135 21.85 -10.30 -9.93
CA ALA A 135 23.31 -10.21 -9.79
C ALA A 135 23.74 -9.59 -8.46
N LYS A 136 22.89 -8.79 -7.80
CA LYS A 136 23.16 -8.25 -6.47
C LYS A 136 23.19 -9.33 -5.37
N GLN A 137 22.66 -10.52 -5.64
CA GLN A 137 22.59 -11.66 -4.70
C GLN A 137 23.60 -12.76 -4.99
N LEU A 138 24.39 -12.62 -6.07
CA LEU A 138 25.37 -13.62 -6.48
C LEU A 138 26.73 -13.32 -5.82
N GLU A 139 27.21 -14.25 -4.99
CA GLU A 139 28.58 -14.31 -4.48
C GLU A 139 29.19 -15.65 -4.94
N GLU A 140 30.44 -15.66 -5.43
CA GLU A 140 31.07 -16.86 -6.02
C GLU A 140 31.05 -18.09 -5.09
N ASP A 141 31.15 -17.88 -3.77
CA ASP A 141 31.24 -18.94 -2.76
C ASP A 141 30.02 -19.01 -1.82
N ARG A 142 28.92 -18.31 -2.13
CA ARG A 142 27.76 -18.26 -1.22
C ARG A 142 26.44 -18.10 -1.94
N ILE A 143 25.47 -18.91 -1.50
CA ILE A 143 24.07 -18.77 -1.91
C ILE A 143 23.17 -18.43 -0.71
N SER A 144 22.25 -17.48 -0.91
CA SER A 144 21.18 -17.17 0.03
C SER A 144 20.02 -18.15 -0.12
N ALA A 145 19.32 -18.45 1.00
CA ALA A 145 18.09 -19.26 0.99
C ALA A 145 16.91 -18.58 0.27
N VAL A 146 17.03 -17.29 -0.04
CA VAL A 146 16.05 -16.52 -0.81
C VAL A 146 16.76 -15.88 -2.00
N GLN A 147 16.25 -16.13 -3.20
CA GLN A 147 16.80 -15.65 -4.47
C GLN A 147 15.70 -15.02 -5.31
N TYR A 148 15.99 -13.88 -5.94
CA TYR A 148 15.09 -13.25 -6.90
C TYR A 148 15.47 -13.66 -8.31
N ILE A 149 14.49 -14.18 -9.04
CA ILE A 149 14.71 -14.72 -10.38
C ILE A 149 13.69 -14.15 -11.37
N ARG A 150 14.10 -14.05 -12.63
CA ARG A 150 13.26 -13.60 -13.74
C ARG A 150 13.32 -14.57 -14.92
N PHE A 151 12.20 -14.76 -15.59
CA PHE A 151 12.10 -15.53 -16.83
C PHE A 151 11.62 -14.59 -17.93
N ALA A 152 12.49 -14.31 -18.90
CA ALA A 152 12.10 -13.59 -20.11
C ALA A 152 11.27 -14.53 -20.99
N LEU A 153 10.07 -14.08 -21.36
CA LEU A 153 9.15 -14.82 -22.22
C LEU A 153 9.19 -14.26 -23.64
N ASP A 154 9.23 -15.15 -24.61
CA ASP A 154 8.82 -14.81 -25.98
C ASP A 154 7.31 -15.02 -26.16
N GLU A 155 6.82 -14.74 -27.37
CA GLU A 155 5.40 -14.80 -27.68
C GLU A 155 4.83 -16.20 -27.54
N ASP A 156 5.60 -17.21 -27.94
CA ASP A 156 5.20 -18.60 -27.82
C ASP A 156 5.13 -19.06 -26.35
N ALA A 157 6.10 -18.69 -25.50
CA ALA A 157 6.05 -19.04 -24.09
C ALA A 157 4.88 -18.37 -23.36
N ALA A 158 4.57 -17.11 -23.70
CA ALA A 158 3.41 -16.41 -23.19
C ALA A 158 2.09 -17.06 -23.64
N ALA A 159 2.02 -17.54 -24.90
CA ALA A 159 0.87 -18.27 -25.42
C ALA A 159 0.72 -19.65 -24.76
N ALA A 160 1.83 -20.37 -24.58
CA ALA A 160 1.87 -21.69 -23.96
C ALA A 160 1.30 -21.68 -22.53
N LEU A 161 1.54 -20.61 -21.76
CA LEU A 161 0.91 -20.45 -20.44
C LEU A 161 -0.62 -20.55 -20.50
N ALA A 162 -1.23 -19.95 -21.53
CA ALA A 162 -2.67 -19.86 -21.71
C ALA A 162 -3.28 -21.07 -22.43
N GLU A 163 -2.48 -21.94 -23.04
CA GLU A 163 -2.93 -23.05 -23.88
C GLU A 163 -3.17 -24.34 -23.07
N PRO A 164 -4.43 -24.81 -22.93
CA PRO A 164 -4.72 -26.02 -22.18
C PRO A 164 -4.02 -27.25 -22.78
N GLY A 165 -3.48 -28.11 -21.91
CA GLY A 165 -2.84 -29.37 -22.33
C GLY A 165 -1.37 -29.26 -22.76
N ARG A 166 -0.88 -28.06 -23.09
CA ARG A 166 0.54 -27.84 -23.38
C ARG A 166 1.37 -27.91 -22.11
N TYR A 167 2.46 -28.69 -22.10
CA TYR A 167 3.32 -28.79 -20.93
C TYR A 167 4.12 -27.49 -20.71
N ILE A 168 4.12 -27.04 -19.47
CA ILE A 168 4.99 -25.96 -18.99
C ILE A 168 5.31 -26.22 -17.52
N GLY A 169 6.58 -26.05 -17.15
CA GLY A 169 7.08 -26.41 -15.82
C GLY A 169 8.35 -25.66 -15.44
N ILE A 170 8.80 -25.87 -14.21
CA ILE A 170 10.10 -25.41 -13.73
C ILE A 170 11.01 -26.61 -13.59
N ARG A 171 12.20 -26.53 -14.18
CA ARG A 171 13.27 -27.51 -14.06
C ARG A 171 14.45 -26.90 -13.32
N ILE A 172 15.01 -27.69 -12.42
CA ILE A 172 16.30 -27.43 -11.78
C ILE A 172 17.21 -28.59 -12.14
N SER A 173 18.25 -28.34 -12.95
CA SER A 173 19.18 -29.34 -13.47
C SER A 173 20.51 -29.39 -12.73
N HIS A 174 20.52 -28.92 -11.48
CA HIS A 174 21.73 -28.81 -10.67
C HIS A 174 22.25 -30.21 -10.28
N PRO A 175 23.57 -30.50 -10.34
CA PRO A 175 24.12 -31.82 -10.04
C PRO A 175 23.73 -32.40 -8.67
N ASN A 176 23.54 -31.52 -7.68
CA ASN A 176 23.12 -31.90 -6.31
C ASN A 176 21.62 -31.74 -6.05
N TYR A 177 20.83 -31.27 -7.03
CA TYR A 177 19.40 -31.00 -6.88
C TYR A 177 18.66 -31.05 -8.23
N GLY A 178 18.51 -32.26 -8.78
CA GLY A 178 17.83 -32.50 -10.05
C GLY A 178 16.34 -32.74 -9.87
N HIS A 179 15.50 -31.73 -10.15
CA HIS A 179 14.05 -31.83 -9.98
C HIS A 179 13.28 -31.02 -11.04
N GLU A 180 12.05 -31.44 -11.29
CA GLU A 180 11.14 -30.74 -12.21
C GLU A 180 9.71 -30.82 -11.69
N ALA A 181 8.95 -29.75 -11.91
CA ALA A 181 7.53 -29.72 -11.59
C ALA A 181 6.75 -28.94 -12.67
N ALA A 182 5.65 -29.54 -13.12
CA ALA A 182 4.68 -28.86 -13.99
C ALA A 182 4.06 -27.67 -13.25
N LEU A 183 3.78 -26.58 -13.97
CA LEU A 183 2.99 -25.48 -13.42
C LEU A 183 1.54 -25.94 -13.24
N PRO A 184 0.97 -25.90 -12.02
CA PRO A 184 -0.43 -26.24 -11.80
C PRO A 184 -1.38 -25.33 -12.59
N PRO A 185 -2.58 -25.81 -12.97
CA PRO A 185 -3.55 -25.00 -13.73
C PRO A 185 -3.84 -23.63 -13.10
N ALA A 186 -4.08 -23.58 -11.79
CA ALA A 186 -4.33 -22.33 -11.07
C ALA A 186 -3.14 -21.35 -11.14
N VAL A 187 -1.90 -21.86 -11.18
CA VAL A 187 -0.70 -21.05 -11.37
C VAL A 187 -0.66 -20.48 -12.77
N ARG A 188 -0.87 -21.33 -13.79
CA ARG A 188 -0.91 -20.89 -15.19
C ARG A 188 -1.95 -19.81 -15.42
N GLU A 189 -3.16 -20.00 -14.91
CA GLU A 189 -4.25 -19.01 -14.99
C GLU A 189 -3.86 -17.68 -14.35
N SER A 190 -3.26 -17.71 -13.14
CA SER A 190 -2.81 -16.52 -12.43
C SER A 190 -1.70 -15.76 -13.19
N LEU A 191 -0.73 -16.49 -13.74
CA LEU A 191 0.36 -15.91 -14.53
C LEU A 191 -0.15 -15.31 -15.85
N THR A 192 -1.01 -16.03 -16.58
CA THR A 192 -1.63 -15.52 -17.82
C THR A 192 -2.43 -14.25 -17.55
N ALA A 193 -3.19 -14.18 -16.45
CA ALA A 193 -3.90 -12.97 -16.06
C ALA A 193 -2.92 -11.81 -15.79
N GLY A 194 -1.83 -12.06 -15.05
CA GLY A 194 -0.81 -11.07 -14.71
C GLY A 194 -0.04 -10.51 -15.92
N LEU A 195 0.13 -11.30 -16.99
CA LEU A 195 0.72 -10.82 -18.24
C LEU A 195 -0.21 -9.86 -19.01
N ARG A 196 -1.52 -9.93 -18.78
CA ARG A 196 -2.53 -9.10 -19.47
C ARG A 196 -2.86 -7.82 -18.72
N ALA A 197 -2.93 -7.90 -17.39
CA ALA A 197 -3.32 -6.78 -16.54
C ALA A 197 -2.75 -6.91 -15.12
N ASP A 198 -2.69 -5.78 -14.41
CA ASP A 198 -2.40 -5.80 -12.98
C ASP A 198 -3.55 -6.52 -12.23
N PRO A 199 -3.24 -7.31 -11.18
CA PRO A 199 -4.25 -7.90 -10.32
C PRO A 199 -5.10 -6.83 -9.60
N PRO A 200 -6.34 -7.16 -9.18
CA PRO A 200 -7.12 -6.28 -8.34
C PRO A 200 -6.43 -6.06 -6.98
N SER A 201 -6.64 -4.88 -6.39
CA SER A 201 -6.09 -4.55 -5.08
C SER A 201 -6.56 -5.54 -4.01
N LEU A 202 -5.61 -6.10 -3.25
CA LEU A 202 -5.87 -6.96 -2.10
C LEU A 202 -5.89 -6.19 -0.79
N VAL A 203 -5.51 -4.90 -0.80
CA VAL A 203 -5.63 -4.01 0.36
C VAL A 203 -7.12 -3.89 0.72
N PRO A 204 -7.52 -4.32 1.94
CA PRO A 204 -8.90 -4.17 2.39
C PRO A 204 -9.31 -2.69 2.41
N PRO A 205 -10.60 -2.38 2.29
CA PRO A 205 -11.09 -1.02 2.52
C PRO A 205 -10.58 -0.52 3.88
N LEU A 206 -9.92 0.64 3.87
CA LEU A 206 -9.48 1.25 5.11
C LEU A 206 -10.72 1.57 5.95
N PRO A 207 -10.68 1.32 7.27
CA PRO A 207 -11.71 1.87 8.14
C PRO A 207 -11.77 3.38 7.91
N ALA A 208 -12.98 3.94 7.90
CA ALA A 208 -13.12 5.39 7.93
C ALA A 208 -12.26 5.90 9.08
N ALA A 209 -11.38 6.86 8.80
CA ALA A 209 -10.53 7.44 9.83
C ALA A 209 -11.42 7.79 11.03
N PRO A 210 -11.01 7.47 12.28
CA PRO A 210 -11.79 7.89 13.44
C PRO A 210 -12.02 9.40 13.28
N HIS A 211 -13.29 9.81 13.27
CA HIS A 211 -13.63 11.22 13.15
C HIS A 211 -12.92 11.92 14.30
N ALA A 212 -11.83 12.64 14.00
CA ALA A 212 -11.26 13.54 14.98
C ALA A 212 -12.41 14.49 15.36
N GLU A 213 -12.77 14.53 16.63
CA GLU A 213 -13.82 15.42 17.07
C GLU A 213 -13.23 16.83 17.27
N PRO A 214 -13.96 17.89 16.93
CA PRO A 214 -13.50 19.24 17.19
C PRO A 214 -13.39 19.47 18.71
N GLU A 215 -12.32 20.13 19.14
CA GLU A 215 -12.09 20.46 20.56
C GLU A 215 -13.18 21.44 21.02
N VAL A 216 -14.00 21.03 21.99
CA VAL A 216 -15.09 21.86 22.52
C VAL A 216 -14.54 22.82 23.58
N LEU A 217 -14.53 24.12 23.26
CA LEU A 217 -14.08 25.18 24.16
C LEU A 217 -15.20 25.69 25.07
N TYR A 218 -16.45 25.57 24.60
CA TYR A 218 -17.66 25.93 25.34
C TYR A 218 -18.85 25.11 24.83
N SER A 219 -19.78 24.77 25.73
CA SER A 219 -21.08 24.18 25.40
C SER A 219 -22.12 24.63 26.42
N GLY A 220 -23.25 25.17 25.96
CA GLY A 220 -24.35 25.61 26.81
C GLY A 220 -25.43 26.37 26.05
N GLY A 221 -26.69 26.28 26.50
CA GLY A 221 -27.82 26.98 25.86
C GLY A 221 -28.06 26.57 24.41
N GLY A 222 -27.83 25.29 24.07
CA GLY A 222 -27.98 24.78 22.71
C GLY A 222 -26.86 25.15 21.74
N VAL A 223 -25.76 25.76 22.21
CA VAL A 223 -24.64 26.25 21.39
C VAL A 223 -23.31 25.71 21.88
N ARG A 224 -22.41 25.39 20.95
CA ARG A 224 -20.99 25.12 21.21
C ARG A 224 -20.08 26.12 20.53
N VAL A 225 -18.92 26.34 21.13
CA VAL A 225 -17.77 26.96 20.47
C VAL A 225 -16.68 25.92 20.41
N VAL A 226 -16.18 25.65 19.21
CA VAL A 226 -15.23 24.57 18.97
C VAL A 226 -14.02 25.06 18.19
N ARG A 227 -12.88 24.41 18.41
CA ARG A 227 -11.76 24.44 17.48
C ARG A 227 -11.96 23.30 16.47
N PRO A 228 -12.15 23.60 15.18
CA PRO A 228 -12.36 22.56 14.18
C PRO A 228 -11.08 21.74 14.01
N VAL A 229 -11.26 20.46 13.68
CA VAL A 229 -10.18 19.50 13.36
C VAL A 229 -9.21 20.06 12.32
N HIS A 230 -9.76 20.73 11.31
CA HIS A 230 -9.01 21.36 10.24
C HIS A 230 -9.23 22.88 10.28
N PRO A 231 -8.46 23.62 11.10
CA PRO A 231 -8.59 25.07 11.16
C PRO A 231 -8.09 25.70 9.84
N GLN A 232 -8.88 26.62 9.26
CA GLN A 232 -8.52 27.31 8.01
C GLN A 232 -7.36 28.31 8.21
N LEU A 233 -7.15 28.78 9.45
CA LEU A 233 -6.08 29.68 9.83
C LEU A 233 -5.85 29.66 11.35
N PRO A 234 -4.70 30.15 11.84
CA PRO A 234 -4.42 30.24 13.28
C PRO A 234 -5.50 31.03 14.03
N GLY A 235 -6.04 30.42 15.09
CA GLY A 235 -7.13 31.01 15.88
C GLY A 235 -8.53 30.87 15.27
N HIS A 236 -8.71 30.08 14.20
CA HIS A 236 -10.03 29.73 13.67
C HIS A 236 -10.87 29.01 14.74
N LEU A 237 -12.06 29.55 14.98
CA LEU A 237 -13.08 28.96 15.85
C LEU A 237 -14.40 28.84 15.09
N VAL A 238 -15.21 27.85 15.45
CA VAL A 238 -16.57 27.70 14.93
C VAL A 238 -17.56 27.79 16.08
N VAL A 239 -18.55 28.65 15.93
CA VAL A 239 -19.75 28.66 16.79
C VAL A 239 -20.81 27.84 16.09
N GLU A 240 -21.34 26.82 16.75
CA GLU A 240 -22.32 25.91 16.15
C GLU A 240 -23.47 25.56 17.09
N SER A 241 -24.62 25.15 16.53
CA SER A 241 -25.69 24.53 17.33
C SER A 241 -25.24 23.17 17.89
N ASN A 242 -25.72 22.80 19.08
CA ASN A 242 -25.39 21.51 19.70
C ASN A 242 -25.94 20.32 18.91
N ALA A 243 -27.04 20.53 18.18
CA ALA A 243 -27.71 19.52 17.39
C ALA A 243 -27.77 19.95 15.91
N PRO A 244 -27.78 18.98 14.98
CA PRO A 244 -28.09 19.25 13.59
C PRO A 244 -29.49 19.84 13.41
N LEU A 245 -29.65 20.72 12.43
CA LEU A 245 -30.95 21.30 12.07
C LEU A 245 -31.30 20.89 10.65
N THR A 246 -32.55 20.47 10.42
CA THR A 246 -33.00 20.06 9.07
C THR A 246 -33.44 21.26 8.24
N SER A 247 -33.85 22.34 8.90
CA SER A 247 -34.28 23.59 8.28
C SER A 247 -34.04 24.80 9.19
N ALA A 248 -33.97 26.00 8.60
CA ALA A 248 -33.89 27.25 9.37
C ALA A 248 -35.13 27.53 10.23
N ALA A 249 -36.26 26.85 9.97
CA ALA A 249 -37.50 27.01 10.74
C ALA A 249 -37.43 26.36 12.14
N GLU A 250 -36.47 25.46 12.37
CA GLU A 250 -36.21 24.84 13.68
C GLU A 250 -35.49 25.79 14.66
N ILE A 251 -35.07 26.97 14.19
CA ILE A 251 -34.40 27.97 15.02
C ILE A 251 -35.45 28.79 15.76
N ASP A 252 -35.67 28.46 17.03
CA ASP A 252 -36.48 29.29 17.91
C ASP A 252 -35.73 30.56 18.37
N ALA A 253 -36.47 31.45 19.04
CA ALA A 253 -35.91 32.71 19.51
C ALA A 253 -34.81 32.54 20.58
N GLU A 254 -34.87 31.48 21.39
CA GLU A 254 -33.90 31.22 22.44
C GLU A 254 -32.55 30.79 21.84
N LEU A 255 -32.59 29.81 20.93
CA LEU A 255 -31.43 29.32 20.20
C LEU A 255 -30.81 30.42 19.33
N TRP A 256 -31.63 31.21 18.63
CA TRP A 256 -31.12 32.35 17.84
C TRP A 256 -30.39 33.38 18.70
N ASN A 257 -30.94 33.71 19.87
CA ASN A 257 -30.32 34.65 20.79
C ASN A 257 -28.99 34.11 21.35
N ALA A 258 -28.97 32.84 21.75
CA ALA A 258 -27.78 32.16 22.23
C ALA A 258 -26.67 32.11 21.17
N LEU A 259 -27.00 31.73 19.93
CA LEU A 259 -26.06 31.69 18.81
C LEU A 259 -25.51 33.08 18.49
N SER A 260 -26.40 34.07 18.41
CA SER A 260 -26.03 35.46 18.12
C SER A 260 -25.10 36.04 19.18
N GLU A 261 -25.36 35.75 20.46
CA GLU A 261 -24.49 36.17 21.56
C GLU A 261 -23.12 35.48 21.52
N ALA A 262 -23.11 34.17 21.32
CA ALA A 262 -21.88 33.38 21.22
C ALA A 262 -21.00 33.84 20.04
N VAL A 263 -21.60 34.10 18.86
CA VAL A 263 -20.90 34.66 17.70
C VAL A 263 -20.30 36.03 18.02
N ARG A 264 -21.10 36.96 18.58
CA ARG A 264 -20.62 38.30 18.94
C ARG A 264 -19.46 38.26 19.94
N ARG A 265 -19.58 37.44 20.99
CA ARG A 265 -18.54 37.29 22.02
C ARG A 265 -17.25 36.74 21.41
N THR A 266 -17.35 35.62 20.70
CA THR A 266 -16.19 34.94 20.08
C THR A 266 -15.51 35.82 19.04
N ALA A 267 -16.27 36.53 18.21
CA ALA A 267 -15.74 37.50 17.24
C ALA A 267 -15.05 38.68 17.92
N SER A 268 -15.63 39.23 19.00
CA SER A 268 -15.04 40.34 19.76
C SER A 268 -13.69 39.94 20.38
N GLU A 269 -13.61 38.75 20.98
CA GLU A 269 -12.37 38.22 21.54
C GLU A 269 -11.30 37.97 20.47
N ALA A 270 -11.69 37.36 19.34
CA ALA A 270 -10.82 37.16 18.20
C ALA A 270 -10.29 38.49 17.65
N ALA A 271 -11.16 39.50 17.50
CA ALA A 271 -10.77 40.83 17.03
C ALA A 271 -9.84 41.55 18.02
N LYS A 272 -10.08 41.47 19.33
CA LYS A 272 -9.17 42.04 20.34
C LYS A 272 -7.79 41.41 20.26
N ARG A 273 -7.74 40.08 20.16
CA ARG A 273 -6.49 39.30 20.13
C ARG A 273 -5.71 39.47 18.82
N HIS A 274 -6.41 39.52 17.69
CA HIS A 274 -5.79 39.46 16.36
C HIS A 274 -5.91 40.76 15.54
N GLY A 275 -6.59 41.79 16.02
CA GLY A 275 -6.80 43.07 15.32
C GLY A 275 -8.03 43.13 14.42
N GLY A 276 -8.63 41.98 14.11
CA GLY A 276 -9.88 41.88 13.39
C GLY A 276 -10.27 40.42 13.14
N CYS A 277 -11.48 40.20 12.63
CA CYS A 277 -11.91 38.88 12.17
C CYS A 277 -12.93 39.00 11.04
N ARG A 278 -13.07 37.94 10.26
CA ARG A 278 -14.17 37.73 9.32
C ARG A 278 -15.09 36.66 9.90
N VAL A 279 -16.40 36.90 9.84
CA VAL A 279 -17.41 35.93 10.26
C VAL A 279 -18.13 35.43 9.02
N VAL A 280 -18.23 34.11 8.87
CA VAL A 280 -18.90 33.47 7.73
C VAL A 280 -19.90 32.46 8.28
N ALA A 281 -21.17 32.59 7.91
CA ALA A 281 -22.18 31.60 8.24
C ALA A 281 -22.16 30.48 7.19
N ASP A 282 -22.35 29.25 7.65
CA ASP A 282 -22.55 28.07 6.80
C ASP A 282 -23.72 27.25 7.36
N PHE A 283 -24.59 26.80 6.46
CA PHE A 283 -25.74 25.97 6.81
C PHE A 283 -25.97 24.91 5.73
N ALA A 284 -25.94 23.66 6.17
CA ALA A 284 -26.38 22.53 5.38
C ALA A 284 -27.50 21.81 6.14
N PRO A 285 -28.65 21.51 5.49
CA PRO A 285 -29.69 20.68 6.09
C PRO A 285 -29.13 19.36 6.63
N GLY A 286 -29.47 19.04 7.88
CA GLY A 286 -28.97 17.83 8.55
C GLY A 286 -27.57 17.99 9.19
N ALA A 287 -27.04 19.22 9.23
CA ALA A 287 -25.82 19.56 9.96
C ALA A 287 -26.09 20.65 11.01
N PRO A 288 -25.20 20.81 12.01
CA PRO A 288 -25.25 21.98 12.88
C PRO A 288 -25.14 23.28 12.09
N LEU A 289 -25.89 24.29 12.50
CA LEU A 289 -25.76 25.63 11.94
C LEU A 289 -24.46 26.26 12.44
N ARG A 290 -23.61 26.75 11.54
CA ARG A 290 -22.23 27.13 11.86
C ARG A 290 -21.91 28.57 11.51
N TRP A 291 -21.10 29.20 12.35
CA TRP A 291 -20.41 30.45 12.05
C TRP A 291 -18.91 30.26 12.25
N HIS A 292 -18.16 30.42 11.17
CA HIS A 292 -16.72 30.44 11.16
C HIS A 292 -16.20 31.82 11.56
N ILE A 293 -15.48 31.88 12.68
CA ILE A 293 -14.78 33.07 13.16
C ILE A 293 -13.33 32.95 12.72
N LEU A 294 -12.96 33.75 11.72
CA LEU A 294 -11.68 33.69 11.04
C LEU A 294 -10.87 34.96 11.39
N PRO A 295 -9.90 34.89 12.33
CA PRO A 295 -9.04 36.02 12.64
C PRO A 295 -8.37 36.63 11.40
N ARG A 296 -8.22 37.95 11.38
CA ARG A 296 -7.32 38.62 10.43
C ARG A 296 -6.03 38.95 11.17
N PRO A 297 -4.85 38.68 10.60
CA PRO A 297 -3.60 39.12 11.21
C PRO A 297 -3.58 40.65 11.28
N ARG A 298 -3.00 41.22 12.35
CA ARG A 298 -2.70 42.65 12.42
C ARG A 298 -1.74 42.97 11.28
N GLU A 299 -2.12 43.87 10.38
CA GLU A 299 -1.13 44.50 9.51
C GLU A 299 -0.10 45.15 10.43
N SER A 300 1.13 44.61 10.40
CA SER A 300 2.28 45.25 11.01
C SER A 300 2.40 46.63 10.36
N GLY A 301 2.07 47.67 11.12
CA GLY A 301 2.14 49.05 10.66
C GLY A 301 3.47 49.32 10.00
N GLY A 302 3.45 49.51 8.68
CA GLY A 302 4.56 50.04 7.92
C GLY A 302 4.89 51.41 8.48
N SER A 303 5.93 51.45 9.30
CA SER A 303 6.58 52.69 9.72
C SER A 303 7.08 53.40 8.47
N ASN A 304 6.36 54.46 8.11
CA ASN A 304 6.85 55.51 7.24
C ASN A 304 8.13 56.10 7.85
N ARG A 305 9.29 55.90 7.23
CA ARG A 305 10.48 56.74 7.42
C ARG A 305 11.21 56.90 6.09
N SER A 306 11.08 58.12 5.56
CA SER A 306 11.95 58.88 4.64
C SER A 306 12.25 58.31 3.26
#